data_AF-A0AB39V4J8-F1
#
_entry.id   AF-A0AB39V4J8-F1
#
_cell.length_a   1.000
_cell.length_b   1.000
_cell.length_c   1.000
_cell.angle_alpha   90.00
_cell.angle_beta   90.00
_cell.angle_gamma   90.00
#
_symmetry.space_group_name_H-M   'P 1'
#
loop_
_entity.id
_entity.type
_entity.pdbx_description
1 polymer ?
#
loop_
_entity_poly.entity_id
_entity_poly.type
_entity_poly.pdbx_seq_one_letter_code
_entity_poly.pdbx_strand_id
1 'polypeptide(L)' 'MKKEKITIDELLTKIPNKYELAIVSGKIAKKEFAKGKQKSEIMDEVFKDIMDDEVEVIREINEENIEN' A
#
# COMPACT_ATOMS: atom_id res chain seq x y z
N MET A 1 1.03 17.24 -18.09
CA MET A 1 2.11 16.45 -17.46
C MET A 1 1.75 14.98 -17.65
N LYS A 2 2.64 14.15 -18.21
CA LYS A 2 2.36 12.71 -18.34
C LYS A 2 2.25 12.16 -16.91
N LYS A 3 1.07 11.70 -16.49
CA LYS A 3 0.97 10.84 -15.30
C LYS A 3 1.75 9.58 -15.65
N GLU A 4 2.93 9.39 -15.06
CA GLU A 4 3.61 8.11 -15.13
C GLU A 4 2.66 7.07 -14.53
N LYS A 5 2.32 6.07 -15.34
CA LYS A 5 1.45 5.00 -14.90
C LYS A 5 2.32 4.06 -14.07
N ILE A 6 2.22 4.17 -12.76
CA ILE A 6 2.82 3.20 -11.85
C ILE A 6 2.19 1.84 -12.15
N THR A 7 3.03 0.85 -12.44
CA THR A 7 2.61 -0.51 -12.74
C THR A 7 2.65 -1.38 -11.49
N ILE A 8 1.89 -2.49 -11.52
CA ILE A 8 1.92 -3.48 -10.42
C ILE A 8 3.32 -4.08 -10.27
N ASP A 9 4.03 -4.32 -11.37
CA ASP A 9 5.37 -4.91 -11.34
C ASP A 9 6.36 -4.02 -10.58
N GLU A 10 6.28 -2.70 -10.76
CA GLU A 10 7.09 -1.72 -10.01
C GLU A 10 6.77 -1.73 -8.52
N LEU A 11 5.49 -1.76 -8.16
CA LEU A 11 5.08 -1.87 -6.75
C LEU A 11 5.54 -3.18 -6.11
N LEU A 12 5.58 -4.27 -6.87
CA LEU A 12 6.10 -5.55 -6.42
C LEU A 12 7.63 -5.54 -6.24
N THR A 13 8.37 -4.61 -6.84
CA THR A 13 9.80 -4.44 -6.50
C THR A 13 9.99 -3.90 -5.09
N LYS A 14 9.05 -3.08 -4.59
CA LYS A 14 9.05 -2.51 -3.24
C LYS A 14 8.43 -3.48 -2.23
N ILE A 15 7.28 -4.05 -2.57
CA ILE A 15 6.53 -5.00 -1.74
C ILE A 15 6.36 -6.31 -2.55
N PRO A 16 7.33 -7.24 -2.49
CA PRO A 16 7.35 -8.43 -3.35
C PRO A 16 6.20 -9.42 -3.11
N ASN A 17 5.47 -9.26 -2.00
CA ASN A 17 4.28 -10.06 -1.75
C ASN A 17 3.01 -9.30 -2.17
N LYS A 18 2.33 -9.81 -3.20
CA LYS A 18 1.06 -9.24 -3.72
C LYS A 18 -0.05 -9.11 -2.68
N TYR A 19 -0.10 -10.00 -1.68
CA TYR A 19 -1.09 -9.94 -0.61
C TYR A 19 -0.74 -8.85 0.39
N GLU A 20 0.54 -8.72 0.76
CA GLU A 20 1.00 -7.61 1.61
C GLU A 20 0.75 -6.26 0.90
N LEU A 21 1.08 -6.17 -0.39
CA LEU A 21 0.81 -4.98 -1.19
C LEU A 21 -0.68 -4.58 -1.16
N ALA A 22 -1.58 -5.55 -1.33
CA ALA A 22 -3.02 -5.31 -1.26
C ALA A 22 -3.47 -4.84 0.14
N ILE A 23 -2.95 -5.47 1.19
CA ILE A 23 -3.28 -5.11 2.59
C ILE A 23 -2.79 -3.69 2.91
N VAL A 24 -1.54 -3.38 2.58
CA VAL A 24 -0.92 -2.07 2.81
C VAL A 24 -1.67 -0.99 2.03
N SER A 25 -1.90 -1.22 0.73
CA SER A 25 -2.65 -0.31 -0.12
C SER A 25 -4.06 -0.06 0.44
N GLY A 26 -4.76 -1.10 0.90
CA GLY A 26 -6.07 -0.99 1.51
C GLY A 26 -6.08 -0.19 2.82
N LYS A 27 -5.06 -0.36 3.67
CA LYS A 27 -4.91 0.39 4.92
C LYS A 27 -4.70 1.89 4.67
N ILE A 28 -3.82 2.25 3.72
CA ILE A 28 -3.53 3.64 3.37
C ILE A 28 -4.75 4.27 2.69
N ALA A 29 -5.33 3.58 1.71
CA ALA A 29 -6.51 4.05 1.00
C ALA A 29 -7.68 4.33 1.95
N LYS A 30 -7.89 3.49 2.98
CA LYS A 30 -8.93 3.71 3.99
C LYS A 30 -8.69 5.00 4.80
N LYS A 31 -7.44 5.33 5.13
CA LYS A 31 -7.08 6.57 5.84
C LYS A 31 -7.37 7.80 4.96
N GLU A 32 -6.97 7.77 3.69
CA GLU A 32 -7.20 8.88 2.76
C GLU A 32 -8.68 9.02 2.36
N PHE A 33 -9.40 7.90 2.25
CA PHE A 33 -10.85 7.90 2.03
C PHE A 33 -11.60 8.57 3.19
N ALA A 34 -11.19 8.33 4.44
CA ALA A 34 -11.77 8.99 5.60
C ALA A 34 -11.56 10.53 5.59
N LYS A 35 -10.55 11.03 4.87
CA LYS A 35 -10.31 12.47 4.66
C LYS A 35 -11.18 13.08 3.56
N GLY A 36 -12.01 12.28 2.88
CA GLY A 36 -12.98 12.74 1.88
C GLY A 36 -12.44 12.87 0.44
N LYS A 37 -11.26 12.31 0.14
CA LYS A 37 -10.70 12.31 -1.22
C LYS A 37 -11.43 11.35 -2.16
N GLN A 38 -11.31 11.59 -3.47
CA GLN A 38 -11.93 10.74 -4.49
C GLN A 38 -11.17 9.41 -4.65
N LYS A 39 -11.89 8.30 -4.81
CA LYS A 39 -11.32 6.94 -4.82
C LYS A 39 -10.21 6.72 -5.85
N SER A 40 -10.31 7.34 -7.02
CA SER A 40 -9.29 7.26 -8.09
C SER A 40 -8.01 8.01 -7.73
N GLU A 41 -8.12 9.21 -7.13
CA GLU A 41 -6.97 9.99 -6.68
C GLU A 41 -6.26 9.32 -5.50
N ILE A 42 -7.03 8.71 -4.59
CA ILE A 42 -6.48 7.98 -3.45
C ILE A 42 -5.56 6.85 -3.90
N MET A 43 -5.95 6.08 -4.93
CA MET A 43 -5.11 4.97 -5.39
C MET A 43 -3.82 5.44 -6.07
N ASP A 44 -3.89 6.53 -6.85
CA ASP A 44 -2.72 7.17 -7.44
C ASP A 44 -1.73 7.64 -6.35
N GLU A 45 -2.25 8.24 -5.27
CA GLU A 45 -1.44 8.68 -4.11
C GLU A 45 -0.85 7.48 -3.36
N VAL A 46 -1.66 6.46 -3.03
CA VAL A 46 -1.21 5.26 -2.33
C VAL A 46 -0.04 4.58 -3.06
N PHE A 47 -0.14 4.44 -4.38
CA PHE A 47 0.93 3.84 -5.17
C PHE A 47 2.18 4.71 -5.20
N LYS A 48 2.01 6.03 -5.22
CA LYS A 48 3.11 6.97 -5.15
C LYS A 48 3.84 6.89 -3.81
N ASP A 49 3.10 6.88 -2.70
CA ASP A 49 3.67 6.76 -1.35
C ASP A 49 4.48 5.46 -1.19
N ILE A 50 4.02 4.36 -1.79
CA ILE A 50 4.75 3.08 -1.80
C ILE A 50 6.03 3.18 -2.65
N MET A 51 5.96 3.85 -3.81
CA MET A 51 7.12 4.03 -4.69
C MET A 51 8.19 4.95 -4.10
N ASP A 52 7.76 5.99 -3.39
CA ASP A 52 8.61 7.00 -2.73
C ASP A 52 9.19 6.50 -1.39
N ASP A 53 8.97 5.22 -1.03
CA ASP A 53 9.36 4.61 0.25
C ASP A 53 8.81 5.36 1.49
N GLU A 54 7.73 6.13 1.35
CA GLU A 54 7.06 6.84 2.46
C GLU A 54 6.22 5.89 3.33
N VAL A 55 6.16 4.61 2.96
CA VAL A 55 5.39 3.56 3.63
C VAL A 55 6.32 2.51 4.23
N GLU A 56 6.42 2.50 5.55
CA GLU A 56 7.08 1.40 6.27
C GLU A 56 6.10 0.26 6.56
N VAL A 57 6.41 -0.94 6.07
CA VAL A 57 5.65 -2.16 6.38
C VAL A 57 6.23 -2.82 7.63
N ILE A 58 5.68 -2.48 8.79
CA ILE A 58 6.04 -3.13 10.05
C ILE A 58 5.23 -4.43 10.17
N ARG A 59 5.93 -5.56 10.21
CA ARG A 59 5.33 -6.88 10.47
C ARG A 59 5.25 -7.07 11.98
N GLU A 60 4.07 -6.84 12.55
CA GLU A 60 3.79 -7.30 13.91
C GLU A 60 3.66 -8.82 13.89
N ILE A 61 4.64 -9.50 14.48
CA ILE A 61 4.58 -10.93 14.73
C ILE A 61 3.72 -11.09 15.99
N ASN A 62 2.41 -11.33 15.82
CA ASN A 62 1.59 -11.72 16.95
C ASN A 62 1.97 -13.16 17.33
N GLU A 63 2.70 -13.32 18.43
CA GLU A 63 3.10 -14.62 19.00
C GLU A 63 1.88 -15.48 19.44
N GLU A 64 0.67 -14.93 19.43
CA GLU A 64 -0.56 -15.60 19.91
C GLU A 64 -1.11 -16.74 19.01
N ASN A 65 -0.48 -17.07 17.89
CA ASN A 65 -0.89 -18.21 17.04
C ASN A 65 0.13 -19.37 17.02
N ILE A 66 0.96 -19.52 18.06
CA ILE A 66 1.67 -20.77 18.35
C ILE A 66 0.81 -21.60 19.32
N GLU A 67 -0.37 -22.02 18.88
CA GLU A 67 -1.07 -23.12 19.55
C GLU A 67 -0.56 -24.43 18.94
N ASN A 68 0.24 -25.15 19.73
CA ASN A 68 0.60 -26.55 19.53
C ASN A 68 -0.63 -27.46 19.68
#